data_AF-A0AAV9N0N6-F1
#
_entry.id   AF-A0AAV9N0N6-F1
#
_cell.length_a   1.000
_cell.length_b   1.000
_cell.length_c   1.000
_cell.angle_alpha   90.00
_cell.angle_beta   90.00
_cell.angle_gamma   90.00
#
_symmetry.space_group_name_H-M   'P 1'
#
loop_
_entity.id
_entity.type
_entity.pdbx_description
1 polymer ?
#
loop_
_entity_poly.entity_id
_entity_poly.type
_entity_poly.pdbx_seq_one_letter_code
_entity_poly.pdbx_strand_id
1 'polypeptide(L)'
;MGRQVNSHRVGDALLSLGKSYYARLGASMLGALLGCRWLNAILSRRASNNSVSDHTWNWEKEIVLLTGGSGGIGSIVARKLGERKVKVIVVDVHPPKSSLSANQYYYQVDITSSEAIQKFASQLRNDHGDPTVLINNAGVGNAIPIIELPEAALRKVFDVNIISHFLLLKEFLPSMIRANHGHIVTVASMASFAAQAQNVDYAATKAGALALHEGLGQEIKHTYRAPKLRTT
;
A
#
# COMPACT_ATOMS: atom_id res chain seq x y z
N MET A 1 -11.72 -27.01 -75.67
CA MET A 1 -11.29 -25.63 -75.33
C MET A 1 -11.13 -25.54 -73.81
N GLY A 2 -10.01 -26.02 -73.28
CA GLY A 2 -9.75 -26.10 -71.83
C GLY A 2 -8.87 -24.95 -71.38
N ARG A 3 -9.39 -24.03 -70.55
CA ARG A 3 -8.60 -22.97 -69.92
C ARG A 3 -7.71 -23.59 -68.83
N GLN A 4 -6.39 -23.64 -69.06
CA GLN A 4 -5.42 -23.80 -67.99
C GLN A 4 -5.49 -22.58 -67.07
N VAL A 5 -6.07 -22.75 -65.89
CA VAL A 5 -6.07 -21.73 -64.84
C VAL A 5 -4.67 -21.68 -64.26
N ASN A 6 -4.07 -20.49 -64.30
CA ASN A 6 -2.70 -20.21 -63.90
C ASN A 6 -2.55 -20.32 -62.37
N SER A 7 -2.18 -21.52 -61.90
CA SER A 7 -2.14 -21.92 -60.48
C SER A 7 -1.20 -21.07 -59.63
N HIS A 8 -0.15 -20.48 -60.21
CA HIS A 8 0.80 -19.63 -59.51
C HIS A 8 0.18 -18.33 -58.98
N ARG A 9 -0.71 -17.68 -59.75
CA ARG A 9 -1.37 -16.42 -59.31
C ARG A 9 -2.36 -16.63 -58.16
N VAL A 10 -2.94 -17.83 -58.05
CA VAL A 10 -3.90 -18.16 -56.99
C VAL A 10 -3.17 -18.41 -55.67
N GLY A 11 -1.99 -19.03 -55.71
CA GLY A 11 -1.15 -19.27 -54.52
C GLY A 11 -0.71 -17.98 -53.82
N ASP A 12 -0.24 -17.00 -54.58
CA ASP A 12 0.23 -15.72 -54.02
C ASP A 12 -0.90 -14.89 -53.40
N ALA A 13 -2.08 -14.90 -54.03
CA ALA A 13 -3.27 -14.22 -53.51
C ALA A 13 -3.78 -14.87 -52.20
N LEU A 14 -3.80 -16.20 -52.12
CA LEU A 14 -4.19 -16.92 -50.90
C LEU A 14 -3.20 -16.71 -49.75
N LEU A 15 -1.89 -16.68 -50.05
CA LEU A 15 -0.85 -16.37 -49.05
C LEU A 15 -0.96 -14.93 -48.54
N SER A 16 -1.26 -13.97 -49.40
CA SER A 16 -1.48 -12.56 -49.01
C SER A 16 -2.76 -12.39 -48.17
N LEU A 17 -3.85 -13.06 -48.55
CA LEU A 17 -5.10 -13.09 -47.79
C LEU A 17 -4.90 -13.74 -46.41
N GLY A 18 -4.15 -14.84 -46.33
CA GLY A 18 -3.78 -15.48 -45.07
C GLY A 18 -2.95 -14.56 -44.17
N LYS A 19 -1.91 -13.91 -44.69
CA LYS A 19 -1.12 -12.92 -43.94
C LYS A 19 -1.97 -11.76 -43.43
N SER A 20 -2.88 -11.24 -44.25
CA SER A 20 -3.83 -10.19 -43.88
C SER A 20 -4.83 -10.65 -42.82
N TYR A 21 -5.32 -11.89 -42.90
CA TYR A 21 -6.19 -12.50 -41.90
C TYR A 21 -5.50 -12.66 -40.56
N TYR A 22 -4.32 -13.27 -40.51
CA TYR A 22 -3.57 -13.43 -39.25
C TYR A 22 -3.15 -12.09 -38.65
N ALA A 23 -2.82 -11.09 -39.48
CA ALA A 23 -2.55 -9.73 -39.01
C ALA A 23 -3.79 -9.08 -38.38
N ARG A 24 -4.98 -9.20 -39.00
CA ARG A 24 -6.25 -8.69 -38.46
C ARG A 24 -6.66 -9.43 -37.19
N LEU A 25 -6.48 -10.75 -37.14
CA LEU A 25 -6.75 -11.57 -35.96
C LEU A 25 -5.82 -11.18 -34.81
N GLY A 26 -4.52 -11.06 -35.07
CA GLY A 26 -3.53 -10.63 -34.08
C GLY A 26 -3.81 -9.22 -33.55
N ALA A 27 -4.16 -8.27 -34.42
CA ALA A 27 -4.56 -6.93 -34.01
C ALA A 27 -5.84 -6.94 -33.16
N SER A 28 -6.82 -7.78 -33.50
CA SER A 28 -8.06 -7.93 -32.73
C SER A 28 -7.81 -8.55 -31.35
N MET A 29 -6.95 -9.58 -31.26
CA MET A 29 -6.54 -10.19 -29.99
C MET A 29 -5.78 -9.20 -29.11
N LEU A 30 -4.84 -8.44 -29.68
CA LEU A 30 -4.13 -7.39 -28.94
C LEU A 30 -5.09 -6.30 -28.46
N GLY A 31 -6.04 -5.88 -29.31
CA GLY A 31 -7.10 -4.94 -28.95
C GLY A 31 -7.96 -5.45 -27.78
N ALA A 32 -8.33 -6.74 -27.80
CA ALA A 32 -9.06 -7.37 -26.71
C ALA A 32 -8.24 -7.42 -25.41
N LEU A 33 -6.95 -7.77 -25.48
CA LEU A 33 -6.06 -7.79 -24.30
C LEU A 33 -5.88 -6.38 -23.70
N LEU A 34 -5.69 -5.37 -24.54
CA LEU A 34 -5.60 -3.98 -24.10
C LEU A 34 -6.93 -3.50 -23.51
N GLY A 35 -8.06 -3.87 -24.10
CA GLY A 35 -9.40 -3.61 -23.59
C GLY A 35 -9.63 -4.24 -22.22
N CYS A 36 -9.29 -5.53 -22.05
CA CYS A 36 -9.35 -6.24 -20.77
C CYS A 36 -8.46 -5.56 -19.71
N ARG A 37 -7.23 -5.18 -20.07
CA ARG A 37 -6.31 -4.49 -19.16
C ARG A 37 -6.86 -3.13 -18.73
N TRP A 38 -7.45 -2.37 -19.66
CA TRP A 38 -8.08 -1.08 -19.37
C TRP A 38 -9.30 -1.23 -18.47
N LEU A 39 -10.19 -2.16 -18.78
CA LEU A 39 -11.37 -2.45 -17.96
C LEU A 39 -10.96 -2.90 -16.55
N ASN A 40 -9.98 -3.79 -16.45
CA ASN A 40 -9.43 -4.22 -15.17
C ASN A 40 -8.87 -3.03 -14.39
N ALA A 41 -8.12 -2.12 -15.03
CA ALA A 41 -7.60 -0.93 -14.36
C ALA A 41 -8.72 -0.02 -13.82
N ILE A 42 -9.82 0.14 -14.55
CA ILE A 42 -10.99 0.91 -14.07
C ILE A 42 -11.64 0.23 -12.88
N LEU A 43 -11.89 -1.07 -12.97
CA LEU A 43 -12.54 -1.84 -11.91
C LEU A 43 -11.67 -1.91 -10.65
N SER A 44 -10.37 -2.15 -10.79
CA SER A 44 -9.42 -2.10 -9.68
C SER A 44 -9.38 -0.71 -9.06
N ARG A 45 -9.31 0.36 -9.86
CA ARG A 45 -9.33 1.73 -9.31
C ARG A 45 -10.61 2.01 -8.54
N ARG A 46 -11.76 1.55 -9.03
CA ARG A 46 -13.03 1.67 -8.32
C ARG A 46 -13.03 0.86 -7.02
N ALA A 47 -12.57 -0.39 -7.06
CA ALA A 47 -12.48 -1.24 -5.89
C ALA A 47 -11.59 -0.61 -4.80
N SER A 48 -10.38 -0.17 -5.15
CA SER A 48 -9.42 0.45 -4.21
C SER A 48 -9.86 1.81 -3.64
N ASN A 49 -10.80 2.50 -4.29
CA ASN A 49 -11.28 3.82 -3.84
C ASN A 49 -12.73 3.77 -3.36
N ASN A 50 -13.25 2.61 -2.94
CA ASN A 50 -14.65 2.43 -2.52
C ASN A 50 -15.68 2.94 -3.54
N SER A 51 -15.31 2.97 -4.83
CA SER A 51 -16.06 3.55 -5.95
C SER A 51 -16.39 5.04 -5.80
N VAL A 52 -15.68 5.75 -4.91
CA VAL A 52 -15.82 7.19 -4.66
C VAL A 52 -14.60 7.93 -5.21
N SER A 53 -14.84 9.14 -5.72
CA SER A 53 -13.78 10.09 -6.05
C SER A 53 -13.71 11.14 -4.93
N ASP A 54 -12.50 11.47 -4.50
CA ASP A 54 -12.30 12.59 -3.58
C ASP A 54 -11.52 13.69 -4.28
N HIS A 55 -12.25 14.75 -4.66
CA HIS A 55 -11.69 15.93 -5.31
C HIS A 55 -11.16 16.95 -4.30
N THR A 56 -11.34 16.72 -2.99
CA THR A 56 -10.85 17.64 -1.94
C THR A 56 -9.41 17.37 -1.52
N TRP A 57 -8.79 16.31 -2.04
CA TRP A 57 -7.41 15.93 -1.70
C TRP A 57 -6.41 17.02 -2.11
N ASN A 58 -5.61 17.50 -1.15
CA ASN A 58 -4.61 18.52 -1.40
C ASN A 58 -3.33 18.22 -0.63
N TRP A 59 -2.30 17.77 -1.35
CA TRP A 59 -0.98 17.39 -0.81
C TRP A 59 -0.29 18.45 0.06
N GLU A 60 -0.61 19.74 -0.10
CA GLU A 60 -0.06 20.81 0.74
C GLU A 60 -0.74 20.90 2.12
N LYS A 61 -1.95 20.35 2.23
CA LYS A 61 -2.74 20.29 3.48
C LYS A 61 -2.64 18.93 4.17
N GLU A 62 -2.20 17.90 3.46
CA GLU A 62 -2.07 16.56 4.03
C GLU A 62 -0.93 16.48 5.06
N ILE A 63 -1.20 15.72 6.12
CA ILE A 63 -0.23 15.43 7.18
C ILE A 63 -0.01 13.93 7.19
N VAL A 64 1.18 13.51 6.75
CA VAL A 64 1.55 12.11 6.64
C VAL A 64 2.29 11.66 7.89
N LEU A 65 1.64 10.84 8.72
CA LEU A 65 2.26 10.13 9.82
C LEU A 65 2.88 8.82 9.30
N LEU A 66 4.20 8.71 9.39
CA LEU A 66 4.97 7.57 8.89
C LEU A 66 5.75 6.91 10.03
N THR A 67 5.42 5.66 10.34
CA THR A 67 6.16 4.87 11.34
C THR A 67 7.37 4.16 10.72
N GLY A 68 8.45 3.97 11.47
CA GLY A 68 9.67 3.33 10.99
C GLY A 68 10.40 4.15 9.91
N GLY A 69 10.28 5.48 9.97
CA GLY A 69 10.77 6.38 8.92
C GLY A 69 12.26 6.73 9.00
N SER A 70 13.00 6.27 10.02
CA SER A 70 14.43 6.60 10.18
C SER A 70 15.37 5.66 9.41
N GLY A 71 14.86 4.55 8.88
CA GLY A 71 15.65 3.57 8.13
C GLY A 71 14.90 2.91 6.98
N GLY A 72 15.63 2.10 6.21
CA GLY A 72 15.06 1.22 5.17
C GLY A 72 14.08 1.90 4.21
N ILE A 73 12.97 1.23 3.93
CA ILE A 73 11.88 1.70 3.07
C ILE A 73 11.29 3.02 3.60
N GLY A 74 11.07 3.11 4.92
CA GLY A 74 10.50 4.29 5.56
C GLY A 74 11.30 5.56 5.27
N SER A 75 12.63 5.51 5.38
CA SER A 75 13.48 6.67 5.07
C SER A 75 13.40 7.13 3.62
N ILE A 76 13.21 6.19 2.68
CA ILE A 76 13.03 6.49 1.26
C ILE A 76 11.65 7.12 1.03
N VAL A 77 10.61 6.58 1.67
CA VAL A 77 9.25 7.15 1.61
C VAL A 77 9.22 8.56 2.18
N ALA A 78 9.80 8.75 3.37
CA ALA A 78 9.92 10.05 4.02
C ALA A 78 10.59 11.06 3.09
N ARG A 79 11.77 10.71 2.54
CA ARG A 79 12.52 11.55 1.60
C ARG A 79 11.70 11.92 0.36
N LYS A 80 11.08 10.95 -0.31
CA LYS A 80 10.29 11.20 -1.53
C LYS A 80 9.04 12.07 -1.28
N LEU A 81 8.39 11.91 -0.14
CA LEU A 81 7.30 12.81 0.28
C LEU A 81 7.83 14.21 0.62
N GLY A 82 9.00 14.25 1.27
CA GLY A 82 9.76 15.47 1.57
C GLY A 82 10.04 16.31 0.32
N GLU A 83 10.62 15.68 -0.71
CA GLU A 83 10.91 16.29 -2.03
C GLU A 83 9.66 16.86 -2.72
N ARG A 84 8.48 16.31 -2.41
CA ARG A 84 7.18 16.79 -2.92
C ARG A 84 6.52 17.84 -2.03
N LYS A 85 7.25 18.36 -1.03
CA LYS A 85 6.80 19.39 -0.08
C LYS A 85 5.60 18.97 0.78
N VAL A 86 5.32 17.68 0.89
CA VAL A 86 4.26 17.14 1.77
C VAL A 86 4.71 17.19 3.21
N LYS A 87 3.84 17.55 4.16
CA LYS A 87 4.20 17.51 5.59
C LYS A 87 4.32 16.05 6.05
N VAL A 88 5.49 15.65 6.54
CA VAL A 88 5.75 14.28 7.00
C VAL A 88 6.15 14.29 8.46
N ILE A 89 5.40 13.55 9.27
CA ILE A 89 5.73 13.25 10.65
C ILE A 89 6.37 11.87 10.69
N VAL A 90 7.68 11.83 10.91
CA VAL A 90 8.49 10.62 11.02
C VAL A 90 8.50 10.15 12.46
N VAL A 91 7.98 8.95 12.69
CA VAL A 91 7.98 8.28 14.00
C VAL A 91 8.89 7.07 13.95
N ASP A 92 9.85 7.01 14.88
CA ASP A 92 10.79 5.90 14.97
C ASP A 92 11.45 5.86 16.35
N VAL A 93 11.93 4.70 16.78
CA VAL A 93 12.67 4.54 18.04
C VAL A 93 14.11 5.06 17.92
N HIS A 94 14.61 5.24 16.69
CA HIS A 94 15.93 5.79 16.40
C HIS A 94 15.84 7.08 15.58
N PRO A 95 16.78 8.04 15.75
CA PRO A 95 16.78 9.25 14.96
C PRO A 95 17.07 8.95 13.48
N PRO A 96 16.51 9.75 12.54
CA PRO A 96 16.83 9.65 11.12
C PRO A 96 18.32 9.83 10.87
N LYS A 97 18.89 9.00 9.98
CA LYS A 97 20.32 9.09 9.63
C LYS A 97 20.64 10.26 8.70
N SER A 98 19.68 10.66 7.88
CA SER A 98 19.79 11.82 6.99
C SER A 98 19.17 13.05 7.63
N SER A 99 19.63 14.23 7.23
CA SER A 99 18.95 15.47 7.59
C SER A 99 17.50 15.47 7.11
N LEU A 100 16.63 16.04 7.92
CA LEU A 100 15.22 16.25 7.60
C LEU A 100 15.06 17.53 6.79
N SER A 101 14.15 17.49 5.82
CA SER A 101 13.70 18.70 5.10
C SER A 101 12.82 19.56 6.01
N ALA A 102 12.60 20.84 5.67
CA ALA A 102 11.81 21.77 6.49
C ALA A 102 10.35 21.34 6.74
N ASN A 103 9.82 20.46 5.88
CA ASN A 103 8.49 19.88 5.97
C ASN A 103 8.46 18.49 6.65
N GLN A 104 9.58 18.05 7.23
CA GLN A 104 9.70 16.78 7.91
C GLN A 104 10.01 17.00 9.40
N TYR A 105 9.29 16.28 10.26
CA TYR A 105 9.39 16.42 11.71
C TYR A 105 9.60 15.04 12.30
N TYR A 106 10.51 14.91 13.26
CA TYR A 106 10.82 13.63 13.89
C TYR A 106 10.34 13.58 15.33
N TYR A 107 9.72 12.47 15.68
CA TYR A 107 9.33 12.12 17.04
C TYR A 107 9.89 10.75 17.40
N GLN A 108 10.63 10.70 18.50
CA GLN A 108 11.10 9.43 19.05
C GLN A 108 9.98 8.77 19.85
N VAL A 109 9.39 7.69 19.31
CA VAL A 109 8.24 7.01 19.93
C VAL A 109 8.38 5.51 19.77
N ASP A 110 8.19 4.79 20.88
CA ASP A 110 7.95 3.35 20.85
C ASP A 110 6.46 3.08 20.60
N ILE A 111 6.14 2.68 19.37
CA ILE A 111 4.77 2.39 18.94
C ILE A 111 4.20 1.09 19.53
N THR A 112 4.96 0.36 20.34
CA THR A 112 4.43 -0.78 21.11
C THR A 112 3.79 -0.35 22.43
N SER A 113 4.04 0.90 22.87
CA SER A 113 3.48 1.46 24.10
C SER A 113 2.26 2.34 23.82
N SER A 114 1.10 1.96 24.35
CA SER A 114 -0.12 2.77 24.25
C SER A 114 0.03 4.14 24.91
N GLU A 115 0.74 4.22 26.04
CA GLU A 115 1.01 5.49 26.73
C GLU A 115 1.90 6.41 25.89
N ALA A 116 2.96 5.86 25.29
CA ALA A 116 3.85 6.61 24.42
C ALA A 116 3.08 7.15 23.19
N ILE A 117 2.22 6.33 22.58
CA ILE A 117 1.36 6.74 21.46
C ILE A 117 0.44 7.89 21.88
N GLN A 118 -0.25 7.80 23.03
CA GLN A 118 -1.19 8.84 23.47
C GLN A 118 -0.50 10.17 23.76
N LYS A 119 0.65 10.12 24.43
CA LYS A 119 1.46 11.32 24.70
C LYS A 119 1.93 11.96 23.40
N PHE A 120 2.47 11.15 22.48
CA PHE A 120 2.89 11.60 21.16
C PHE A 120 1.73 12.18 20.35
N ALA A 121 0.58 11.52 20.31
CA ALA A 121 -0.57 11.97 19.54
C ALA A 121 -1.09 13.32 20.04
N SER A 122 -1.11 13.52 21.36
CA SER A 122 -1.47 14.81 21.96
C SER A 122 -0.50 15.91 21.54
N GLN A 123 0.80 15.63 21.58
CA GLN A 123 1.83 16.57 21.14
C GLN A 123 1.71 16.88 19.64
N LEU A 124 1.61 15.86 18.79
CA LEU A 124 1.48 16.00 17.34
C LEU A 124 0.25 16.83 16.96
N ARG A 125 -0.90 16.61 17.60
CA ARG A 125 -2.13 17.38 17.31
C ARG A 125 -1.95 18.86 17.66
N ASN A 126 -1.25 19.17 18.76
CA ASN A 126 -0.95 20.55 19.14
C ASN A 126 0.03 21.21 18.16
N ASP A 127 1.08 20.50 17.76
CA ASP A 127 2.15 21.03 16.92
C ASP A 127 1.73 21.16 15.44
N HIS A 128 0.89 20.25 14.96
CA HIS A 128 0.67 20.06 13.52
C HIS A 128 -0.79 19.88 13.12
N GLY A 129 -1.67 19.43 14.02
CA GLY A 129 -3.04 19.01 13.73
C GLY A 129 -3.19 17.49 13.59
N ASP A 130 -4.39 17.01 13.26
CA ASP A 130 -4.66 15.59 13.06
C ASP A 130 -4.01 15.07 11.75
N PRO A 131 -3.31 13.93 11.78
CA PRO A 131 -2.84 13.27 10.56
C PRO A 131 -3.99 12.92 9.63
N THR A 132 -3.78 13.14 8.32
CA THR A 132 -4.72 12.71 7.28
C THR A 132 -4.26 11.42 6.60
N VAL A 133 -2.97 11.08 6.73
CA VAL A 133 -2.43 9.81 6.24
C VAL A 133 -1.68 9.11 7.37
N LEU A 134 -1.97 7.83 7.57
CA LEU A 134 -1.18 6.95 8.45
C LEU A 134 -0.53 5.87 7.61
N ILE A 135 0.80 5.83 7.61
CA ILE A 135 1.60 4.79 6.98
C ILE A 135 2.17 3.89 8.07
N ASN A 136 1.53 2.73 8.25
CA ASN A 136 1.98 1.63 9.09
C ASN A 136 3.13 0.90 8.39
N ASN A 137 4.36 1.41 8.58
CA ASN A 137 5.58 0.91 7.93
C ASN A 137 6.58 0.27 8.91
N ALA A 138 6.60 0.69 10.17
CA ALA A 138 7.49 0.11 11.17
C ALA A 138 7.35 -1.43 11.21
N GLY A 139 8.48 -2.10 11.24
CA GLY A 139 8.51 -3.56 11.24
C GLY A 139 9.85 -4.11 11.66
N VAL A 140 9.82 -5.24 12.36
CA VAL A 140 10.99 -6.03 12.74
C VAL A 140 10.79 -7.48 12.35
N GLY A 141 11.89 -8.20 12.15
CA GLY A 141 11.90 -9.61 11.83
C GLY A 141 13.17 -10.26 12.36
N ASN A 142 13.18 -11.58 12.38
CA ASN A 142 14.32 -12.39 12.75
C ASN A 142 14.35 -13.64 11.84
N ALA A 143 15.45 -14.39 11.87
CA ALA A 143 15.62 -15.61 11.11
C ALA A 143 15.92 -16.77 12.07
N ILE A 144 14.93 -17.16 12.87
CA ILE A 144 15.06 -18.17 13.93
C ILE A 144 14.02 -19.29 13.72
N PRO A 145 14.41 -20.58 13.76
CA PRO A 145 13.45 -21.69 13.76
C PRO A 145 12.45 -21.58 14.93
N ILE A 146 11.20 -22.04 14.74
CA ILE A 146 10.15 -21.93 15.77
C ILE A 146 10.58 -22.53 17.11
N ILE A 147 11.26 -23.68 17.09
CA ILE A 147 11.70 -24.39 18.30
C ILE A 147 12.81 -23.66 19.07
N GLU A 148 13.50 -22.72 18.42
CA GLU A 148 14.60 -21.93 18.99
C GLU A 148 14.20 -20.47 19.24
N LEU A 149 13.01 -20.06 18.80
CA LEU A 149 12.55 -18.68 18.85
C LEU A 149 12.29 -18.25 20.31
N PRO A 150 13.06 -17.29 20.85
CA PRO A 150 12.80 -16.81 22.20
C PRO A 150 11.45 -16.09 22.27
N GLU A 151 10.70 -16.31 23.35
CA GLU A 151 9.38 -15.70 23.53
C GLU A 151 9.43 -14.16 23.42
N ALA A 152 10.48 -13.53 23.96
CA ALA A 152 10.66 -12.08 23.87
C ALA A 152 10.80 -11.59 22.42
N ALA A 153 11.46 -12.36 21.55
CA ALA A 153 11.59 -12.03 20.12
C ALA A 153 10.26 -12.20 19.41
N LEU A 154 9.54 -13.30 19.70
CA LEU A 154 8.20 -13.56 19.18
C LEU A 154 7.24 -12.41 19.55
N ARG A 155 7.16 -12.05 20.83
CA ARG A 155 6.31 -10.95 21.32
C ARG A 155 6.65 -9.64 20.62
N LYS A 156 7.94 -9.28 20.57
CA LYS A 156 8.39 -8.05 19.91
C LYS A 156 7.97 -7.97 18.44
N VAL A 157 8.07 -9.08 17.69
CA VAL A 157 7.66 -9.11 16.27
C VAL A 157 6.16 -8.86 16.15
N PHE A 158 5.33 -9.48 17.00
CA PHE A 158 3.89 -9.22 17.01
C PHE A 158 3.54 -7.81 17.47
N ASP A 159 4.18 -7.34 18.54
CA ASP A 159 3.91 -6.02 19.11
C ASP A 159 4.19 -4.92 18.09
N VAL A 160 5.32 -4.98 17.39
CA VAL A 160 5.69 -3.99 16.38
C VAL A 160 4.89 -4.16 15.09
N ASN A 161 4.78 -5.38 14.55
CA ASN A 161 4.28 -5.56 13.18
C ASN A 161 2.75 -5.63 13.07
N ILE A 162 2.03 -5.90 14.17
CA ILE A 162 0.57 -6.04 14.13
C ILE A 162 -0.14 -5.32 15.27
N ILE A 163 0.27 -5.48 16.53
CA ILE A 163 -0.44 -4.83 17.65
C ILE A 163 -0.33 -3.31 17.54
N SER A 164 0.85 -2.78 17.21
CA SER A 164 1.05 -1.35 17.01
C SER A 164 0.10 -0.76 15.96
N HIS A 165 -0.24 -1.51 14.91
CA HIS A 165 -1.17 -1.04 13.88
C HIS A 165 -2.57 -0.82 14.46
N PHE A 166 -3.06 -1.76 15.29
CA PHE A 166 -4.33 -1.58 16.00
C PHE A 166 -4.30 -0.38 16.94
N LEU A 167 -3.21 -0.19 17.68
CA LEU A 167 -3.08 0.93 18.62
C LEU A 167 -3.06 2.28 17.89
N LEU A 168 -2.29 2.39 16.80
CA LEU A 168 -2.22 3.59 15.98
C LEU A 168 -3.55 3.88 15.27
N LEU A 169 -4.23 2.85 14.77
CA LEU A 169 -5.57 3.01 14.21
C LEU A 169 -6.56 3.52 15.26
N LYS A 170 -6.57 2.93 16.46
CA LYS A 170 -7.42 3.40 17.56
C LYS A 170 -7.19 4.88 17.89
N GLU A 171 -5.94 5.33 17.79
CA GLU A 171 -5.57 6.72 18.08
C GLU A 171 -5.93 7.70 16.95
N PHE A 172 -5.62 7.36 15.69
CA PHE A 172 -5.68 8.33 14.57
C PHE A 172 -6.85 8.14 13.60
N LEU A 173 -7.45 6.94 13.54
CA LEU A 173 -8.58 6.66 12.65
C LEU A 173 -9.85 7.50 12.98
N PRO A 174 -10.20 7.79 14.24
CA PRO A 174 -11.46 8.49 14.54
C PRO A 174 -11.60 9.86 13.89
N SER A 175 -10.51 10.65 13.78
CA SER A 175 -10.54 11.96 13.12
C SER A 175 -10.74 11.82 11.61
N MET A 176 -10.07 10.86 10.97
CA MET A 176 -10.23 10.57 9.54
C MET A 176 -11.65 10.10 9.20
N ILE A 177 -12.26 9.26 10.05
CA ILE A 177 -13.66 8.83 9.91
C ILE A 177 -14.60 10.04 9.99
N ARG A 178 -14.46 10.88 11.03
CA ARG A 178 -15.32 12.07 11.20
C ARG A 178 -15.20 13.04 10.02
N ALA A 179 -13.99 13.21 9.50
CA ALA A 179 -13.74 14.04 8.33
C ALA A 179 -14.21 13.40 7.01
N ASN A 180 -14.49 12.08 7.02
CA ASN A 180 -14.66 11.26 5.81
C ASN A 180 -13.55 11.60 4.79
N HIS A 181 -12.31 11.58 5.27
CA HIS A 181 -11.14 11.98 4.50
C HIS A 181 -9.89 11.41 5.16
N GLY A 182 -9.02 10.83 4.34
CA GLY A 182 -7.72 10.34 4.76
C GLY A 182 -7.29 9.09 4.01
N HIS A 183 -6.13 8.55 4.39
CA HIS A 183 -5.59 7.34 3.79
C HIS A 183 -4.79 6.52 4.81
N ILE A 184 -5.17 5.27 5.00
CA ILE A 184 -4.38 4.29 5.76
C ILE A 184 -3.55 3.45 4.78
N VAL A 185 -2.24 3.41 4.98
CA VAL A 185 -1.32 2.58 4.20
C VAL A 185 -0.73 1.50 5.10
N THR A 186 -0.88 0.23 4.75
CA THR A 186 -0.30 -0.89 5.50
C THR A 186 0.84 -1.54 4.71
N VAL A 187 2.08 -1.41 5.20
CA VAL A 187 3.23 -2.04 4.55
C VAL A 187 3.32 -3.53 4.92
N ALA A 188 2.79 -4.36 4.03
CA ALA A 188 2.85 -5.81 4.11
C ALA A 188 4.16 -6.38 3.52
N SER A 189 4.16 -7.66 3.15
CA SER A 189 5.33 -8.35 2.58
C SER A 189 4.88 -9.47 1.63
N MET A 190 5.77 -9.91 0.74
CA MET A 190 5.59 -11.22 0.06
C MET A 190 5.41 -12.36 1.07
N ALA A 191 6.01 -12.23 2.25
CA ALA A 191 5.87 -13.18 3.36
C ALA A 191 4.42 -13.33 3.85
N SER A 192 3.52 -12.38 3.51
CA SER A 192 2.09 -12.52 3.77
C SER A 192 1.44 -13.68 2.99
N PHE A 193 2.05 -14.09 1.87
CA PHE A 193 1.52 -15.12 0.97
C PHE A 193 2.41 -16.37 0.91
N ALA A 194 3.72 -16.21 1.11
CA ALA A 194 4.68 -17.30 1.05
C ALA A 194 5.67 -17.20 2.23
N ALA A 195 5.47 -18.06 3.24
CA ALA A 195 6.34 -18.11 4.41
C ALA A 195 7.65 -18.82 4.09
N GLN A 196 8.77 -18.23 4.53
CA GLN A 196 10.10 -18.86 4.44
C GLN A 196 10.44 -19.55 5.76
N ALA A 197 11.22 -20.64 5.70
CA ALA A 197 11.78 -21.28 6.88
C ALA A 197 12.51 -20.25 7.76
N GLN A 198 12.41 -20.42 9.08
CA GLN A 198 13.00 -19.52 10.10
C GLN A 198 12.39 -18.11 10.17
N ASN A 199 11.34 -17.80 9.40
CA ASN A 199 10.72 -16.47 9.38
C ASN A 199 9.19 -16.55 9.63
N VAL A 200 8.76 -17.56 10.39
CA VAL A 200 7.35 -17.94 10.52
C VAL A 200 6.55 -16.93 11.32
N ASP A 201 7.11 -16.40 12.41
CA ASP A 201 6.52 -15.34 13.21
C ASP A 201 6.31 -14.05 12.41
N TYR A 202 7.32 -13.61 11.66
CA TYR A 202 7.21 -12.47 10.76
C TYR A 202 6.16 -12.71 9.67
N ALA A 203 6.19 -13.86 8.99
CA ALA A 203 5.20 -14.20 7.97
C ALA A 203 3.78 -14.20 8.54
N ALA A 204 3.58 -14.76 9.74
CA ALA A 204 2.31 -14.72 10.45
C ALA A 204 1.85 -13.27 10.72
N THR A 205 2.74 -12.39 11.20
CA THR A 205 2.38 -10.98 11.42
C THR A 205 2.03 -10.25 10.11
N LYS A 206 2.72 -10.56 9.00
CA LYS A 206 2.47 -9.92 7.70
C LYS A 206 1.20 -10.45 7.03
N ALA A 207 0.84 -11.72 7.23
CA ALA A 207 -0.48 -12.23 6.87
C ALA A 207 -1.58 -11.58 7.72
N GLY A 208 -1.36 -11.45 9.03
CA GLY A 208 -2.26 -10.73 9.93
C GLY A 208 -2.44 -9.26 9.55
N ALA A 209 -1.39 -8.59 9.08
CA ALA A 209 -1.46 -7.20 8.62
C ALA A 209 -2.34 -7.03 7.37
N LEU A 210 -2.34 -8.01 6.45
CA LEU A 210 -3.27 -8.02 5.32
C LEU A 210 -4.72 -8.23 5.77
N ALA A 211 -4.96 -9.19 6.67
CA ALA A 211 -6.29 -9.43 7.21
C ALA A 211 -6.85 -8.22 7.96
N LEU A 212 -6.01 -7.56 8.78
CA LEU A 212 -6.34 -6.29 9.42
C LEU A 212 -6.71 -5.23 8.39
N HIS A 213 -5.91 -5.08 7.33
CA HIS A 213 -6.15 -4.08 6.29
C HIS A 213 -7.47 -4.32 5.54
N GLU A 214 -7.75 -5.57 5.18
CA GLU A 214 -9.00 -5.96 4.55
C GLU A 214 -10.20 -5.68 5.46
N GLY A 215 -10.14 -6.12 6.72
CA GLY A 215 -11.18 -5.89 7.72
C GLY A 215 -11.44 -4.41 7.96
N LEU A 216 -10.38 -3.60 8.09
CA LEU A 216 -10.48 -2.15 8.23
C LEU A 216 -11.19 -1.51 7.02
N GLY A 217 -10.88 -1.95 5.80
CA GLY A 217 -11.57 -1.48 4.59
C GLY A 217 -13.07 -1.78 4.64
N GLN A 218 -13.46 -2.96 5.12
CA GLN A 218 -14.87 -3.31 5.31
C GLN A 218 -15.54 -2.44 6.37
N GLU A 219 -14.89 -2.20 7.51
CA GLU A 219 -15.44 -1.34 8.56
C GLU A 219 -15.61 0.10 8.10
N ILE A 220 -14.62 0.67 7.41
CA ILE A 220 -14.70 2.02 6.82
C ILE A 220 -15.92 2.16 5.92
N LYS A 221 -16.14 1.17 5.06
CA LYS A 221 -17.22 1.20 4.06
C LYS A 221 -18.59 0.93 4.67
N HIS A 222 -18.70 -0.08 5.54
CA HIS A 222 -19.99 -0.64 5.95
C HIS A 222 -20.40 -0.27 7.37
N THR A 223 -19.43 -0.09 8.27
CA THR A 223 -19.67 0.28 9.67
C THR A 223 -19.65 1.80 9.84
N TYR A 224 -18.54 2.43 9.48
CA TYR A 224 -18.31 3.87 9.67
C TYR A 224 -18.90 4.75 8.58
N ARG A 225 -19.24 4.15 7.42
CA ARG A 225 -19.82 4.84 6.25
C ARG A 225 -18.98 6.06 5.82
N ALA A 226 -17.66 5.91 5.85
CA ALA A 226 -16.69 6.92 5.47
C ALA A 226 -15.95 6.55 4.17
N PRO A 227 -16.65 6.44 3.01
CA PRO A 227 -16.08 5.84 1.81
C PRO A 227 -14.96 6.65 1.15
N LYS A 228 -14.76 7.92 1.53
CA LYS A 228 -13.64 8.74 1.04
C LYS A 228 -12.34 8.50 1.80
N LEU A 229 -12.41 7.87 2.98
CA LEU A 229 -11.24 7.36 3.68
C LEU A 229 -10.74 6.12 2.94
N ARG A 230 -9.51 6.20 2.44
CA ARG A 230 -8.90 5.17 1.58
C ARG A 230 -8.02 4.22 2.39
N THR A 231 -7.82 3.03 1.84
CA THR A 231 -6.86 2.06 2.35
C THR A 231 -5.99 1.54 1.21
N THR A 232 -4.68 1.36 1.41
CA THR A 232 -3.77 0.69 0.46
C THR A 232 -2.69 -0.16 1.13
#